data_AF-A0A7V8A8X6-F1
#
_entry.id   AF-A0A7V8A8X6-F1
#
_cell.length_a   1.000
_cell.length_b   1.000
_cell.length_c   1.000
_cell.angle_alpha   90.00
_cell.angle_beta   90.00
_cell.angle_gamma   90.00
#
_symmetry.space_group_name_H-M   'P 1'
#
loop_
_entity.id
_entity.type
_entity.pdbx_description
1 polymer ?
#
loop_
_entity_poly.entity_id
_entity_poly.type
_entity_poly.pdbx_seq_one_letter_code
_entity_poly.pdbx_strand_id
1 'polypeptide(L)'
;MDLRQAKYGIGEIVRHRLLPFRGGYQSIPENYRPDRNQPFYHLLAENSDTHYIAYVSEQNLLADLTGGPIDHPAIGEMFSNFDAKSGIYQRNAPLN
;
A
#
# COMPACT_ATOMS: atom_id res chain seq x y z
N MET A 1 -21.72 6.64 13.77
CA MET A 1 -20.36 6.18 13.45
C MET A 1 -20.20 6.31 11.95
N ASP A 2 -19.41 7.28 11.50
CA ASP A 2 -19.10 7.44 10.08
C ASP A 2 -18.13 6.31 9.71
N LEU A 3 -18.64 5.28 9.03
CA LEU A 3 -17.81 4.21 8.48
C LEU A 3 -17.01 4.83 7.34
N ARG A 4 -15.85 5.42 7.65
CA ARG A 4 -14.91 5.92 6.63
C ARG A 4 -14.57 4.75 5.70
N GLN A 5 -15.04 4.82 4.46
CA GLN A 5 -14.67 3.86 3.43
C GLN A 5 -13.18 4.02 3.11
N ALA A 6 -12.48 2.89 3.09
CA ALA A 6 -11.13 2.79 2.56
C ALA A 6 -11.13 3.22 1.09
N LYS A 7 -10.20 4.11 0.72
CA LYS A 7 -10.03 4.54 -0.68
C LYS A 7 -9.38 3.47 -1.55
N TYR A 8 -8.57 2.61 -0.95
CA TYR A 8 -7.82 1.60 -1.67
C TYR A 8 -8.25 0.19 -1.27
N GLY A 9 -8.40 -0.68 -2.27
CA GLY A 9 -8.73 -2.09 -2.10
C GLY A 9 -7.51 -2.95 -1.79
N ILE A 10 -7.76 -4.15 -1.26
CA ILE A 10 -6.70 -5.16 -1.13
C ILE A 10 -6.25 -5.58 -2.53
N GLY A 11 -4.93 -5.52 -2.78
CA GLY A 11 -4.32 -5.90 -4.05
C GLY A 11 -4.19 -4.77 -5.06
N GLU A 12 -4.67 -3.55 -4.75
CA GLU A 12 -4.41 -2.39 -5.59
C GLU A 12 -2.95 -1.92 -5.47
N ILE A 13 -2.35 -1.55 -6.60
CA ILE A 13 -1.02 -0.96 -6.62
C ILE A 13 -1.13 0.52 -6.25
N VAL A 14 -0.32 0.90 -5.27
CA VAL A 14 -0.24 2.28 -4.79
C VAL A 14 1.21 2.72 -4.71
N ARG A 15 1.44 4.02 -4.87
CA ARG A 15 2.74 4.66 -4.66
C ARG A 15 2.63 5.71 -3.56
N HIS A 16 3.74 5.91 -2.86
CA HIS A 16 3.81 6.93 -1.83
C HIS A 16 3.76 8.33 -2.46
N ARG A 17 2.92 9.23 -1.91
CA ARG A 17 2.71 10.59 -2.40
C ARG A 17 3.93 11.48 -2.23
N LEU A 18 4.68 11.27 -1.15
CA LEU A 18 5.86 12.05 -0.78
C LEU A 18 7.13 11.19 -0.95
N LEU A 19 8.28 11.79 -1.23
CA LEU A 19 9.56 11.06 -1.21
C LEU A 19 9.85 10.45 0.18
N PRO A 20 10.72 9.42 0.31
CA PRO A 20 10.99 8.79 1.59
C PRO A 20 11.64 9.79 2.55
N PHE A 21 10.87 10.26 3.53
CA PHE A 21 11.42 10.91 4.72
C PHE A 21 11.98 9.82 5.63
N ARG A 22 13.28 9.87 5.93
CA ARG A 22 13.89 9.03 6.97
C ARG A 22 13.69 9.72 8.31
N GLY A 23 12.79 9.20 9.15
CA GLY A 23 12.54 9.74 10.48
C GLY A 23 11.38 9.05 11.20
N GLY A 24 11.29 9.22 12.52
CA GLY A 24 10.15 8.74 13.32
C GLY A 24 8.97 9.71 13.27
N TYR A 25 7.82 9.33 13.84
CA TYR A 25 6.62 10.17 13.88
C TYR A 25 6.89 11.59 14.43
N GLN A 26 7.74 11.71 15.44
CA GLN A 26 8.12 13.00 16.04
C GLN A 26 8.93 13.90 15.08
N SER A 27 9.57 13.33 14.06
CA SER A 27 10.32 14.07 13.03
C SER A 27 9.42 14.62 11.92
N ILE A 28 8.14 14.24 11.88
CA ILE A 28 7.18 14.75 10.90
C ILE A 28 6.64 16.10 11.39
N PRO A 29 6.72 17.18 10.59
CA PRO A 29 6.14 18.46 10.97
C PRO A 29 4.63 18.30 11.21
N GLU A 30 4.08 19.03 12.17
CA GLU A 30 2.74 18.79 12.71
C GLU A 30 1.63 18.81 11.65
N ASN A 31 1.73 19.72 10.68
CA ASN A 31 0.83 19.85 9.54
C ASN A 31 0.92 18.71 8.50
N TYR A 32 1.95 17.86 8.58
CA TYR A 32 2.13 16.69 7.72
C TYR A 32 1.90 15.38 8.47
N ARG A 33 1.66 15.41 9.77
CA ARG A 33 1.39 14.19 10.54
C ARG A 33 0.08 13.55 10.04
N PRO A 34 0.06 12.23 9.85
CA PRO A 34 -1.16 11.56 9.47
C PRO A 34 -2.21 11.67 10.56
N ASP A 35 -3.44 11.99 10.15
CA ASP A 35 -4.64 11.86 11.01
C ASP A 35 -4.71 10.42 11.54
N ARG A 36 -4.96 10.26 12.84
CA ARG A 36 -5.10 8.93 13.47
C ARG A 36 -6.46 8.28 13.17
N ASN A 37 -7.46 9.06 12.75
CA ASN A 37 -8.82 8.60 12.46
C ASN A 37 -9.02 8.19 11.00
N GLN A 38 -7.95 7.84 10.28
CA GLN A 38 -8.01 7.36 8.90
C GLN A 38 -7.54 5.89 8.80
N PRO A 39 -7.86 5.18 7.70
CA PRO A 39 -7.31 3.86 7.45
C PRO A 39 -5.79 3.89 7.26
N PHE A 40 -5.14 2.83 7.73
CA PHE A 40 -3.73 2.54 7.46
C PHE A 40 -3.62 1.23 6.72
N TYR A 41 -2.65 1.16 5.82
CA TYR A 41 -2.46 0.04 4.90
C TYR A 41 -1.11 -0.63 5.15
N HIS A 42 -1.09 -1.95 5.04
CA HIS A 42 0.14 -2.72 4.92
C HIS A 42 0.48 -2.85 3.43
N LEU A 43 1.65 -2.39 3.04
CA LEU A 43 2.13 -2.45 1.67
C LEU A 43 3.24 -3.48 1.57
N LEU A 44 3.16 -4.33 0.56
CA LEU A 44 4.29 -5.12 0.08
C LEU A 44 5.06 -4.22 -0.89
N ALA A 45 6.25 -3.78 -0.50
CA ALA A 45 7.04 -2.82 -1.26
C ALA A 45 8.37 -3.43 -1.71
N GLU A 46 8.85 -2.98 -2.87
CA GLU A 46 10.16 -3.34 -3.41
C GLU A 46 11.00 -2.09 -3.64
N ASN A 47 12.31 -2.26 -3.63
CA ASN A 47 13.25 -1.29 -4.20
C ASN A 47 14.31 -2.06 -5.01
N SER A 48 15.32 -1.36 -5.52
CA SER A 48 16.37 -1.94 -6.36
C SER A 48 17.13 -3.12 -5.73
N ASP A 49 17.11 -3.24 -4.40
CA ASP A 49 18.01 -4.14 -3.66
C ASP A 49 17.27 -5.10 -2.71
N THR A 50 16.01 -4.82 -2.34
CA THR A 50 15.28 -5.59 -1.34
C THR A 50 13.76 -5.42 -1.40
N HIS A 51 13.08 -6.34 -0.70
CA HIS A 51 11.63 -6.38 -0.50
C HIS A 51 11.32 -6.12 0.97
N TYR A 52 10.30 -5.31 1.27
CA TYR A 52 9.93 -4.99 2.64
C TYR A 52 8.44 -4.70 2.80
N ILE A 53 7.94 -4.88 4.02
CA ILE A 53 6.56 -4.52 4.36
C ILE A 53 6.57 -3.12 4.99
N ALA A 54 5.72 -2.22 4.48
CA ALA A 54 5.55 -0.89 5.02
C ALA A 54 4.15 -0.72 5.62
N TYR A 55 4.05 0.13 6.65
CA TYR A 55 2.79 0.56 7.23
C TYR A 55 2.58 2.05 6.96
N VAL A 56 1.54 2.38 6.19
CA VAL A 56 1.38 3.74 5.63
C VAL A 56 -0.07 4.23 5.77
N SER A 57 -0.23 5.49 6.13
CA SER A 57 -1.53 6.17 6.19
C SER A 57 -2.13 6.42 4.80
N GLU A 58 -3.45 6.29 4.66
CA GLU A 58 -4.16 6.50 3.39
C GLU A 58 -3.81 7.82 2.68
N GLN A 59 -3.73 8.94 3.41
CA GLN A 59 -3.43 10.26 2.86
C GLN A 59 -2.08 10.36 2.12
N ASN A 60 -1.16 9.44 2.42
CA ASN A 60 0.17 9.38 1.84
C ASN A 60 0.24 8.42 0.64
N LEU A 61 -0.88 7.85 0.21
CA LEU A 61 -0.95 6.94 -0.92
C LEU A 61 -1.61 7.61 -2.13
N LEU A 62 -1.13 7.25 -3.31
CA LEU A 62 -1.74 7.54 -4.60
C LEU A 62 -1.92 6.21 -5.34
N ALA A 63 -3.05 6.03 -6.02
CA ALA A 63 -3.23 4.91 -6.94
C ALA A 63 -2.12 4.93 -8.01
N ASP A 64 -1.56 3.77 -8.31
CA ASP A 64 -0.61 3.59 -9.40
C ASP A 64 -1.14 2.55 -10.38
N LEU A 65 -1.81 3.04 -11.42
CA LEU A 65 -2.35 2.22 -12.51
C LEU A 65 -1.34 2.04 -13.65
N THR A 66 -0.15 2.61 -13.50
CA THR A 66 0.91 2.62 -14.53
C THR A 66 2.07 1.72 -14.17
N GLY A 67 2.28 1.47 -12.89
CA GLY A 67 3.21 0.48 -12.37
C GLY A 67 2.76 -0.91 -12.80
N GLY A 68 3.67 -1.65 -13.43
CA GLY A 68 3.48 -3.07 -13.67
C GLY A 68 3.38 -3.85 -12.36
N PRO A 69 3.31 -5.20 -12.43
CA PRO A 69 3.32 -6.02 -11.23
C PRO A 69 4.58 -5.75 -10.39
N ILE A 70 4.41 -5.70 -9.07
CA ILE A 70 5.48 -5.64 -8.07
C ILE A 70 6.07 -7.04 -7.88
N ASP A 71 7.38 -7.13 -7.78
CA ASP A 71 8.05 -8.36 -7.33
C ASP A 71 8.13 -8.32 -5.80
N HIS A 72 7.52 -9.29 -5.12
CA HIS A 72 7.65 -9.46 -3.67
C HIS A 72 7.29 -10.89 -3.29
N PRO A 73 8.11 -11.60 -2.50
CA PRO A 73 7.90 -13.03 -2.22
C PRO A 73 6.54 -13.34 -1.60
N ALA A 74 6.06 -12.49 -0.67
CA ALA A 74 4.73 -12.63 -0.06
C ALA A 74 3.56 -12.45 -1.05
N ILE A 75 3.77 -11.87 -2.25
CA ILE A 75 2.70 -11.76 -3.24
C ILE A 75 2.24 -13.15 -3.67
N GLY A 76 3.17 -14.07 -3.94
CA GLY A 76 2.85 -15.44 -4.36
C GLY A 76 2.09 -16.26 -3.30
N GLU A 77 2.21 -15.89 -2.01
CA GLU A 77 1.48 -16.54 -0.92
C GLU A 77 0.06 -15.98 -0.75
N MET A 78 -0.13 -14.69 -1.01
CA MET A 78 -1.38 -13.97 -0.70
C MET A 78 -2.28 -13.74 -1.92
N PHE A 79 -1.70 -13.71 -3.11
CA PHE A 79 -2.36 -13.37 -4.37
C PHE A 79 -2.07 -14.42 -5.43
N SER A 80 -3.02 -14.61 -6.36
CA SER A 80 -2.93 -15.62 -7.41
C SER A 80 -2.59 -15.01 -8.76
N ASN A 81 -3.31 -13.96 -9.16
CA ASN A 81 -3.18 -13.34 -10.48
C ASN A 81 -3.12 -11.81 -10.38
N PHE A 82 -2.39 -11.18 -11.31
CA PHE A 82 -2.43 -9.74 -11.54
C PHE A 82 -3.28 -9.42 -12.77
N ASP A 83 -4.32 -8.61 -12.61
CA ASP A 83 -5.12 -8.11 -13.73
C ASP A 83 -4.50 -6.81 -14.26
N ALA A 84 -3.77 -6.91 -15.37
CA ALA A 84 -3.12 -5.77 -16.01
C ALA A 84 -4.10 -4.71 -16.57
N LYS A 85 -5.39 -5.03 -16.74
CA LYS A 85 -6.39 -4.03 -17.18
C LYS A 85 -6.85 -3.14 -16.04
N SER A 86 -6.99 -3.71 -14.85
CA SER A 86 -7.45 -2.98 -13.65
C SER A 86 -6.30 -2.52 -12.74
N GLY A 87 -5.11 -3.11 -12.85
CA GLY A 87 -3.98 -2.85 -11.97
C GLY A 87 -4.12 -3.47 -10.59
N ILE A 88 -4.87 -4.58 -10.47
CA ILE A 88 -5.25 -5.18 -9.19
C ILE A 88 -4.81 -6.64 -9.11
N TYR A 89 -4.22 -7.03 -7.97
CA TYR A 89 -3.98 -8.42 -7.61
C TYR A 89 -5.22 -9.10 -7.04
N GLN A 90 -5.53 -10.29 -7.57
CA GLN A 90 -6.60 -11.13 -7.05
C GLN A 90 -6.11 -11.90 -5.83
N ARG A 91 -6.73 -11.62 -4.67
CA ARG A 91 -6.44 -12.33 -3.42
C ARG A 91 -6.73 -13.81 -3.59
N ASN A 92 -5.89 -14.64 -3.00
CA ASN A 92 -6.15 -16.08 -2.90
C ASN A 92 -7.51 -16.30 -2.21
N ALA A 93 -8.33 -17.16 -2.80
CA ALA A 93 -9.52 -17.65 -2.12
C ALA A 93 -9.04 -18.38 -0.85
N PRO A 94 -9.72 -18.21 0.30
CA PRO A 94 -9.35 -18.96 1.49
C PRO A 94 -9.34 -20.45 1.15
N LEU A 95 -8.22 -21.11 1.43
CA LEU A 95 -8.15 -22.58 1.40
C LEU A 95 -9.15 -23.08 2.44
N ASN A 96 -10.16 -23.79 1.95
CA ASN A 96 -11.32 -24.26 2.71
C ASN A 96 -10.99 -25.52 3.50
#